data_AF-A0AA35WDP2-F1
#
_entry.id   AF-A0AA35WDP2-F1
#
_cell.length_a   1.000
_cell.length_b   1.000
_cell.length_c   1.000
_cell.angle_alpha   90.00
_cell.angle_beta   90.00
_cell.angle_gamma   90.00
#
_symmetry.space_group_name_H-M   'P 1'
#
loop_
_entity.id
_entity.type
_entity.pdbx_description
1 polymer ?
#
loop_
_entity_poly.entity_id
_entity_poly.type
_entity_poly.pdbx_seq_one_letter_code
_entity_poly.pdbx_strand_id
1 'polypeptide(L)'
;MQWHRALLEAMGRWIPAEEWHGDRRYKYMVGGEAFDWLLLAERLCGEVSEFIPQRELEHLLFHGFFPEPMIDEEFRDLLGVSKYRAYLNFHYGVVLEEALQLAAEEYARKRHLSLGYSDSEELMEEAFRHLYTQTRTDLLAEFRAEARLGNRRGMNLSDLKEFTYWLHKRRVNYWDPARVAYDTRLAILRLAALRESAYTATSAE
;
A
#
# COMPACT_ATOMS: atom_id res chain seq x y z
N MET A 1 -1.84 -10.17 -27.98
CA MET A 1 -2.26 -10.10 -26.56
C MET A 1 -1.52 -8.95 -25.92
N GLN A 2 -2.20 -8.08 -25.17
CA GLN A 2 -1.55 -6.99 -24.45
C GLN A 2 -0.82 -7.55 -23.22
N TRP A 3 0.45 -7.19 -23.02
CA TRP A 3 1.32 -7.80 -22.02
C TRP A 3 0.77 -7.69 -20.59
N HIS A 4 0.07 -6.60 -20.26
CA HIS A 4 -0.50 -6.37 -18.93
C HIS A 4 -1.65 -7.32 -18.59
N ARG A 5 -2.43 -7.77 -19.60
CA ARG A 5 -3.46 -8.81 -19.40
C ARG A 5 -2.79 -10.16 -19.10
N ALA A 6 -1.76 -10.52 -19.88
CA ALA A 6 -0.99 -11.74 -19.66
C ALA A 6 -0.31 -11.74 -18.28
N LEU A 7 0.17 -10.58 -17.81
CA LEU A 7 0.70 -10.41 -16.46
C LEU A 7 -0.35 -10.75 -15.39
N LEU A 8 -1.57 -10.22 -15.49
CA LEU A 8 -2.63 -10.50 -14.53
C LEU A 8 -3.06 -11.97 -14.53
N GLU A 9 -3.15 -12.61 -15.71
CA GLU A 9 -3.39 -14.05 -15.80
C GLU A 9 -2.29 -14.86 -15.11
N ALA A 10 -1.03 -14.47 -15.32
CA ALA A 10 0.12 -15.10 -14.67
C ALA A 10 0.07 -14.92 -13.14
N MET A 11 -0.26 -13.71 -12.67
CA MET A 11 -0.46 -13.43 -11.24
C MET A 11 -1.59 -14.27 -10.65
N GLY A 12 -2.71 -14.44 -11.36
CA GLY A 12 -3.84 -15.26 -10.93
C GLY A 12 -3.48 -16.73 -10.75
N ARG A 13 -2.54 -17.23 -11.58
CA ARG A 13 -2.00 -18.61 -11.49
C ARG A 13 -0.83 -18.74 -10.51
N TRP A 14 -0.30 -17.64 -10.00
CA TRP A 14 0.87 -17.66 -9.13
C TRP A 14 0.54 -18.14 -7.71
N ILE A 15 1.04 -19.31 -7.35
CA ILE A 15 0.76 -20.00 -6.08
C ILE A 15 1.62 -19.49 -4.91
N PRO A 16 2.94 -19.25 -5.06
CA PRO A 16 3.78 -18.88 -3.92
C PRO A 16 3.32 -17.59 -3.22
N ALA A 17 3.19 -17.64 -1.90
CA ALA A 17 2.94 -16.47 -1.05
C ALA A 17 4.21 -15.63 -0.82
N GLU A 18 5.36 -16.28 -0.95
CA GLU A 18 6.68 -15.68 -0.91
C GLU A 18 7.69 -16.56 -1.64
N GLU A 19 8.80 -15.97 -2.07
CA GLU A 19 9.92 -16.71 -2.66
C GLU A 19 11.25 -15.98 -2.45
N TRP A 20 12.34 -16.70 -2.65
CA TRP A 20 13.68 -16.13 -2.80
C TRP A 20 14.03 -16.09 -4.28
N HIS A 21 14.44 -14.92 -4.76
CA HIS A 21 14.96 -14.74 -6.10
C HIS A 21 16.28 -13.98 -6.05
N GLY A 22 17.36 -14.68 -6.41
CA GLY A 22 18.72 -14.22 -6.09
C GLY A 22 18.87 -13.98 -4.59
N ASP A 23 19.35 -12.80 -4.23
CA ASP A 23 19.58 -12.40 -2.83
C ASP A 23 18.38 -11.67 -2.19
N ARG A 24 17.28 -11.50 -2.94
CA ARG A 24 16.09 -10.79 -2.46
C ARG A 24 14.95 -11.76 -2.17
N ARG A 25 14.37 -11.61 -0.98
CA ARG A 25 13.11 -12.25 -0.61
C ARG A 25 11.95 -11.38 -1.08
N TYR A 26 11.02 -11.98 -1.81
CA TYR A 26 9.77 -11.38 -2.23
C TYR A 26 8.63 -11.97 -1.39
N LYS A 27 7.94 -11.15 -0.60
CA LYS A 27 6.79 -11.57 0.21
C LYS A 27 5.52 -10.92 -0.34
N TYR A 28 4.77 -11.68 -1.12
CA TYR A 28 3.60 -11.18 -1.84
C TYR A 28 2.35 -11.09 -0.97
N MET A 29 2.26 -11.90 0.08
CA MET A 29 1.11 -11.92 1.00
C MET A 29 1.45 -11.22 2.30
N VAL A 30 1.01 -9.97 2.43
CA VAL A 30 1.07 -9.17 3.65
C VAL A 30 0.01 -9.68 4.64
N GLY A 31 0.41 -9.99 5.87
CA GLY A 31 -0.45 -10.54 6.91
C GLY A 31 -1.04 -11.91 6.58
N GLY A 32 -0.57 -12.56 5.51
CA GLY A 32 -1.18 -13.78 4.97
C GLY A 32 -2.50 -13.57 4.20
N GLU A 33 -2.99 -12.33 4.10
CA GLU A 33 -4.35 -12.01 3.64
C GLU A 33 -4.39 -10.96 2.52
N ALA A 34 -3.40 -10.06 2.48
CA ALA A 34 -3.32 -8.92 1.57
C ALA A 34 -2.26 -9.17 0.48
N PHE A 35 -2.70 -9.19 -0.78
CA PHE A 35 -1.83 -9.48 -1.92
C PHE A 35 -1.20 -8.20 -2.48
N ASP A 36 0.10 -8.05 -2.26
CA ASP A 36 0.95 -7.01 -2.86
C ASP A 36 1.24 -7.36 -4.33
N TRP A 37 0.24 -7.07 -5.17
CA TRP A 37 0.28 -7.42 -6.58
C TRP A 37 1.35 -6.67 -7.37
N LEU A 38 1.74 -5.45 -6.95
CA LEU A 38 2.81 -4.68 -7.58
C LEU A 38 4.18 -5.29 -7.30
N LEU A 39 4.40 -5.87 -6.12
CA LEU A 39 5.62 -6.61 -5.83
C LEU A 39 5.75 -7.87 -6.71
N LEU A 40 4.63 -8.56 -6.97
CA LEU A 40 4.64 -9.66 -7.93
C LEU A 40 4.80 -9.17 -9.38
N ALA A 41 4.24 -8.00 -9.71
CA ALA A 41 4.43 -7.36 -11.01
C ALA A 41 5.91 -7.08 -11.27
N GLU A 42 6.58 -6.45 -10.30
CA GLU A 42 8.02 -6.17 -10.34
C GLU A 42 8.81 -7.45 -10.60
N ARG A 43 8.52 -8.51 -9.83
CA ARG A 43 9.17 -9.81 -9.97
C ARG A 43 9.02 -10.39 -11.37
N LEU A 44 7.79 -10.47 -11.87
CA LEU A 44 7.47 -11.16 -13.13
C LEU A 44 7.95 -10.34 -14.33
N CYS A 45 7.72 -9.02 -14.32
CA CYS A 45 8.17 -8.13 -15.38
C CYS A 45 9.69 -8.02 -15.43
N GLY A 46 10.40 -8.19 -14.31
CA GLY A 46 11.86 -8.21 -14.28
C GLY A 46 12.47 -9.27 -15.21
N GLU A 47 11.84 -10.44 -15.35
CA GLU A 47 12.30 -11.53 -16.22
C GLU A 47 12.10 -11.28 -17.71
N VAL A 48 11.15 -10.41 -18.05
CA VAL A 48 10.73 -10.15 -19.44
C VAL A 48 10.79 -8.67 -19.78
N SER A 49 11.63 -7.92 -19.05
CA SER A 49 11.69 -6.45 -19.12
C SER A 49 12.06 -5.95 -20.53
N GLU A 50 12.82 -6.73 -21.30
CA GLU A 50 13.16 -6.45 -22.70
C GLU A 50 11.97 -6.46 -23.67
N PHE A 51 10.83 -7.06 -23.28
CA PHE A 51 9.62 -7.14 -24.09
C PHE A 51 8.54 -6.13 -23.67
N ILE A 52 8.78 -5.32 -22.63
CA ILE A 52 7.82 -4.36 -22.10
C ILE A 52 8.38 -2.94 -22.32
N PRO A 53 7.62 -2.00 -22.91
CA PRO A 53 8.05 -0.62 -23.01
C PRO A 53 8.39 -0.05 -21.63
N GLN A 54 9.60 0.49 -21.45
CA GLN A 54 10.08 0.94 -20.15
C GLN A 54 9.13 1.93 -19.47
N ARG A 55 8.61 2.92 -20.21
CA ARG A 55 7.65 3.91 -19.69
C ARG A 55 6.37 3.25 -19.17
N GLU A 56 5.86 2.24 -19.87
CA GLU A 56 4.67 1.51 -19.44
C GLU A 56 4.94 0.67 -18.18
N LEU A 57 6.12 0.06 -18.08
CA LEU A 57 6.53 -0.69 -16.89
C LEU A 57 6.67 0.23 -15.68
N GLU A 58 7.31 1.39 -15.83
CA GLU A 58 7.44 2.39 -14.77
C GLU A 58 6.07 2.89 -14.32
N HIS A 59 5.18 3.24 -15.26
CA HIS A 59 3.82 3.64 -14.93
C HIS A 59 3.05 2.57 -14.15
N LEU A 60 3.21 1.29 -14.51
CA LEU A 60 2.59 0.19 -13.76
C LEU A 60 3.18 0.08 -12.35
N LEU A 61 4.51 0.00 -12.21
CA LEU A 61 5.14 -0.30 -10.93
C LEU A 61 5.04 0.86 -9.92
N PHE A 62 5.07 2.11 -10.37
CA PHE A 62 5.02 3.28 -9.48
C PHE A 62 3.62 3.85 -9.29
N HIS A 63 2.73 3.72 -10.28
CA HIS A 63 1.40 4.35 -10.23
C HIS A 63 0.25 3.34 -10.27
N GLY A 64 0.52 2.08 -10.58
CA GLY A 64 -0.52 1.07 -10.80
C GLY A 64 -1.35 1.33 -12.05
N PHE A 65 -0.79 2.05 -13.02
CA PHE A 65 -1.49 2.40 -14.26
C PHE A 65 -1.17 1.39 -15.35
N PHE A 66 -2.23 0.82 -15.93
CA PHE A 66 -2.12 -0.01 -17.12
C PHE A 66 -1.95 0.85 -18.37
N PRO A 67 -1.30 0.33 -19.42
CA PRO A 67 -1.21 1.02 -20.72
C PRO A 67 -2.58 1.37 -21.31
N GLU A 68 -3.56 0.50 -21.11
CA GLU A 68 -4.95 0.71 -21.53
C GLU A 68 -5.89 0.62 -20.31
N PRO A 69 -6.97 1.42 -20.28
CA PRO A 69 -7.98 1.33 -19.22
C PRO A 69 -8.56 -0.08 -19.12
N MET A 70 -8.57 -0.62 -17.90
CA MET A 70 -9.16 -1.92 -17.58
C MET A 70 -10.36 -1.70 -16.66
N ILE A 71 -11.48 -2.35 -16.99
CA ILE A 71 -12.67 -2.35 -16.12
C ILE A 71 -12.49 -3.35 -14.97
N ASP A 72 -13.11 -3.08 -13.83
CA ASP A 72 -12.95 -3.86 -12.61
C ASP A 72 -13.35 -5.33 -12.77
N GLU A 73 -14.39 -5.62 -13.56
CA GLU A 73 -14.82 -6.99 -13.85
C GLU A 73 -13.72 -7.77 -14.57
N GLU A 74 -13.09 -7.16 -15.58
CA GLU A 74 -11.99 -7.79 -16.31
C GLU A 74 -10.81 -8.07 -15.40
N PHE A 75 -10.40 -7.08 -14.60
CA PHE A 75 -9.29 -7.22 -13.65
C PHE A 75 -9.53 -8.36 -12.66
N ARG A 76 -10.76 -8.46 -12.11
CA ARG A 76 -11.16 -9.53 -11.21
C ARG A 76 -11.12 -10.89 -11.89
N ASP A 77 -11.60 -10.98 -13.12
CA ASP A 77 -11.71 -12.25 -13.84
C ASP A 77 -10.32 -12.79 -14.22
N LEU A 78 -9.37 -11.92 -14.59
CA LEU A 78 -7.98 -12.29 -14.89
C LEU A 78 -7.21 -12.74 -13.64
N LEU A 79 -7.35 -12.05 -12.50
CA LEU A 79 -6.71 -12.44 -11.24
C LEU A 79 -7.37 -13.66 -10.59
N GLY A 80 -8.67 -13.83 -10.79
CA GLY A 80 -9.50 -14.80 -10.08
C GLY A 80 -9.97 -14.31 -8.72
N VAL A 81 -11.12 -14.84 -8.28
CA VAL A 81 -11.88 -14.35 -7.11
C VAL A 81 -11.05 -14.31 -5.82
N SER A 82 -10.21 -15.32 -5.57
CA SER A 82 -9.41 -15.39 -4.34
C SER A 82 -8.31 -14.31 -4.30
N LYS A 83 -7.52 -14.19 -5.39
CA LYS A 83 -6.48 -13.15 -5.50
C LYS A 83 -7.08 -11.76 -5.56
N TYR A 84 -8.23 -11.58 -6.20
CA TYR A 84 -8.92 -10.29 -6.21
C TYR A 84 -9.36 -9.86 -4.80
N ARG A 85 -9.89 -10.77 -3.97
CA ARG A 85 -10.17 -10.47 -2.56
C ARG A 85 -8.91 -10.07 -1.79
N ALA A 86 -7.81 -10.80 -1.99
CA ALA A 86 -6.54 -10.46 -1.38
C ALA A 86 -5.98 -9.11 -1.88
N TYR A 87 -6.17 -8.79 -3.17
CA TYR A 87 -5.86 -7.48 -3.74
C TYR A 87 -6.66 -6.38 -3.03
N LEU A 88 -7.96 -6.57 -2.81
CA LEU A 88 -8.77 -5.60 -2.07
C LEU A 88 -8.26 -5.44 -0.64
N ASN A 89 -7.90 -6.54 0.04
CA ASN A 89 -7.29 -6.46 1.38
C ASN A 89 -6.01 -5.62 1.37
N PHE A 90 -5.18 -5.73 0.34
CA PHE A 90 -3.98 -4.90 0.19
C PHE A 90 -4.32 -3.44 -0.12
N HIS A 91 -5.28 -3.20 -1.02
CA HIS A 91 -5.70 -1.86 -1.39
C HIS A 91 -6.29 -1.10 -0.20
N TYR A 92 -7.22 -1.71 0.54
CA TYR A 92 -7.83 -1.08 1.70
C TYR A 92 -6.91 -1.09 2.93
N GLY A 93 -6.18 -2.18 3.14
CA GLY A 93 -5.43 -2.40 4.36
C GLY A 93 -4.00 -1.85 4.37
N VAL A 94 -3.43 -1.57 3.21
CA VAL A 94 -2.08 -0.98 3.09
C VAL A 94 -2.17 0.34 2.37
N VAL A 95 -2.60 0.36 1.11
CA VAL A 95 -2.53 1.57 0.26
C VAL A 95 -3.41 2.70 0.80
N LEU A 96 -4.67 2.41 1.14
CA LEU A 96 -5.56 3.42 1.72
C LEU A 96 -5.18 3.76 3.16
N GLU A 97 -4.63 2.82 3.92
CA GLU A 97 -4.19 3.11 5.29
C GLU A 97 -2.98 4.05 5.30
N GLU A 98 -2.03 3.90 4.38
CA GLU A 98 -0.93 4.85 4.17
C GLU A 98 -1.44 6.23 3.73
N ALA A 99 -2.40 6.27 2.80
CA ALA A 99 -3.02 7.52 2.37
C ALA A 99 -3.75 8.23 3.53
N LEU A 100 -4.39 7.46 4.42
CA LEU A 100 -5.03 7.98 5.63
C LEU A 100 -4.02 8.56 6.61
N GLN A 101 -2.91 7.84 6.87
CA GLN A 101 -1.83 8.31 7.74
C GLN A 101 -1.26 9.64 7.22
N LEU A 102 -1.03 9.74 5.91
CA LEU A 102 -0.59 10.98 5.28
C LEU A 102 -1.61 12.11 5.44
N ALA A 103 -2.91 11.83 5.25
CA ALA A 103 -3.96 12.84 5.43
C ALA A 103 -4.01 13.36 6.88
N ALA A 104 -3.83 12.47 7.86
CA ALA A 104 -3.77 12.84 9.27
C ALA A 104 -2.51 13.66 9.61
N GLU A 105 -1.36 13.29 9.07
CA GLU A 105 -0.11 14.04 9.24
C GLU A 105 -0.21 15.45 8.62
N GLU A 106 -0.79 15.59 7.44
CA GLU A 106 -1.03 16.90 6.83
C GLU A 106 -2.00 17.76 7.63
N TYR A 107 -3.01 17.16 8.24
CA TYR A 107 -3.92 17.87 9.14
C TYR A 107 -3.17 18.40 10.37
N ALA A 108 -2.34 17.57 11.00
CA ALA A 108 -1.46 17.99 12.10
C ALA A 108 -0.51 19.11 11.65
N ARG A 109 0.12 18.98 10.48
CA ARG A 109 0.99 20.01 9.90
C ARG A 109 0.28 21.35 9.74
N LYS A 110 -0.93 21.36 9.18
CA LYS A 110 -1.73 22.59 9.00
C LYS A 110 -2.07 23.25 10.34
N ARG A 111 -2.36 22.46 11.37
CA ARG A 111 -2.61 22.93 12.73
C ARG A 111 -1.34 23.50 13.38
N HIS A 112 -0.18 22.87 13.18
CA HIS A 112 1.10 23.37 13.69
C HIS A 112 1.48 24.70 13.02
N LEU A 113 1.32 24.79 11.70
CA LEU A 113 1.59 26.01 10.94
C LEU A 113 0.70 27.19 11.41
N SER A 114 -0.57 26.95 11.72
CA SER A 114 -1.45 28.01 12.24
C SER A 114 -1.05 28.48 13.65
N LEU A 115 -0.27 27.70 14.38
CA LEU A 115 0.26 28.01 15.70
C LEU A 115 1.73 28.49 15.68
N GLY A 116 2.38 28.51 14.51
CA GLY A 116 3.77 28.93 14.35
C GLY A 116 4.82 27.89 14.75
N TYR A 117 4.44 26.62 14.88
CA TYR A 117 5.38 25.53 15.16
C TYR A 117 6.07 25.05 13.87
N SER A 118 7.32 24.56 14.01
CA SER A 118 8.09 23.96 12.92
C SER A 118 7.66 22.51 12.64
N ASP A 119 7.96 22.02 11.43
CA ASP A 119 7.78 20.62 11.06
C ASP A 119 8.74 19.72 11.88
N SER A 120 8.24 18.61 12.43
CA SER A 120 9.00 17.71 13.29
C SER A 120 8.36 16.30 13.32
N GLU A 121 9.08 15.30 13.85
CA GLU A 121 8.54 13.94 14.05
C GLU A 121 7.28 13.92 14.94
N GLU A 122 7.02 15.00 15.69
CA GLU A 122 5.81 15.16 16.51
C GLU A 122 4.53 15.14 15.67
N LEU A 123 4.59 15.57 14.40
CA LEU A 123 3.44 15.50 13.48
C LEU A 123 2.99 14.06 13.22
N MET A 124 3.96 13.17 13.01
CA MET A 124 3.68 11.75 12.79
C MET A 124 3.11 11.14 14.07
N GLU A 125 3.67 11.48 15.22
CA GLU A 125 3.18 10.98 16.51
C GLU A 125 1.78 11.53 16.87
N GLU A 126 1.45 12.77 16.50
CA GLU A 126 0.09 13.31 16.62
C GLU A 126 -0.89 12.61 15.67
N ALA A 127 -0.51 12.39 14.40
CA ALA A 127 -1.34 11.68 13.44
C ALA A 127 -1.67 10.26 13.90
N PHE A 128 -0.68 9.54 14.42
CA PHE A 128 -0.88 8.19 14.97
C PHE A 128 -1.77 8.22 16.22
N ARG A 129 -1.59 9.17 17.12
CA ARG A 129 -2.48 9.33 18.28
C ARG A 129 -3.92 9.62 17.86
N HIS A 130 -4.11 10.44 16.83
CA HIS A 130 -5.44 10.73 16.29
C HIS A 130 -6.11 9.49 15.69
N LEU A 131 -5.39 8.71 14.88
CA LEU A 131 -5.94 7.55 14.16
C LEU A 131 -6.07 6.29 15.03
N TYR A 132 -5.15 6.08 15.98
CA TYR A 132 -4.97 4.80 16.67
C TYR A 132 -4.91 4.93 18.20
N THR A 133 -5.17 6.12 18.74
CA THR A 133 -5.10 6.48 20.18
C THR A 133 -3.73 6.30 20.85
N GLN A 134 -2.68 6.00 20.08
CA GLN A 134 -1.33 5.74 20.56
C GLN A 134 -0.28 6.32 19.63
N THR A 135 0.95 6.46 20.14
CA THR A 135 2.10 6.91 19.34
C THR A 135 2.52 5.82 18.34
N ARG A 136 3.09 6.20 17.22
CA ARG A 136 3.74 5.28 16.27
C ARG A 136 4.79 4.44 16.96
N THR A 137 5.57 5.06 17.86
CA THR A 137 6.62 4.38 18.62
C THR A 137 6.05 3.23 19.47
N ASP A 138 4.97 3.48 20.22
CA ASP A 138 4.33 2.46 21.06
C ASP A 138 3.69 1.36 20.20
N LEU A 139 2.95 1.74 19.16
CA LEU A 139 2.31 0.81 18.23
C LEU A 139 3.33 -0.09 17.53
N LEU A 140 4.48 0.46 17.17
CA LEU A 140 5.54 -0.31 16.55
C LEU A 140 6.18 -1.29 17.53
N ALA A 141 6.34 -0.90 18.80
CA ALA A 141 6.84 -1.79 19.84
C ALA A 141 5.86 -2.96 20.08
N GLU A 142 4.55 -2.69 20.12
CA GLU A 142 3.49 -3.71 20.20
C GLU A 142 3.54 -4.66 18.99
N PHE A 143 3.59 -4.12 17.77
CA PHE A 143 3.69 -4.92 16.55
C PHE A 143 4.92 -5.83 16.55
N ARG A 144 6.08 -5.34 16.97
CA ARG A 144 7.31 -6.15 17.05
C ARG A 144 7.18 -7.29 18.05
N ALA A 145 6.54 -7.03 19.20
CA ALA A 145 6.30 -8.04 20.21
C ALA A 145 5.38 -9.16 19.69
N GLU A 146 4.30 -8.80 18.99
CA GLU A 146 3.37 -9.76 18.38
C GLU A 146 3.99 -10.53 17.22
N ALA A 147 4.69 -9.85 16.32
CA ALA A 147 5.34 -10.43 15.15
C ALA A 147 6.61 -11.24 15.49
N ARG A 148 7.01 -11.28 16.77
CA ARG A 148 8.26 -11.89 17.26
C ARG A 148 9.50 -11.38 16.52
N LEU A 149 9.48 -10.10 16.11
CA LEU A 149 10.61 -9.44 15.47
C LEU A 149 11.59 -8.97 16.55
N GLY A 150 12.87 -9.25 16.38
CA GLY A 150 13.90 -8.78 17.31
C GLY A 150 14.01 -7.25 17.29
N ASN A 151 13.94 -6.60 18.46
CA ASN A 151 13.95 -5.13 18.61
C ASN A 151 15.13 -4.40 17.95
N ARG A 152 16.24 -5.09 17.65
CA ARG A 152 17.46 -4.53 17.05
C ARG A 152 17.53 -4.65 15.51
N ARG A 153 16.58 -5.34 14.89
CA ARG A 153 16.54 -5.48 13.43
C ARG A 153 15.85 -4.25 12.84
N GLY A 154 16.51 -3.61 11.86
CA GLY A 154 15.86 -2.57 11.05
C GLY A 154 14.65 -3.16 10.30
N MET A 155 13.59 -2.38 10.14
CA MET A 155 12.45 -2.78 9.31
C MET A 155 12.80 -2.65 7.84
N ASN A 156 12.53 -3.68 7.06
CA ASN A 156 12.51 -3.56 5.61
C ASN A 156 11.12 -3.09 5.13
N LEU A 157 10.99 -2.86 3.82
CA LEU A 157 9.72 -2.42 3.22
C LEU A 157 8.57 -3.42 3.45
N SER A 158 8.85 -4.73 3.44
CA SER A 158 7.84 -5.75 3.71
C SER A 158 7.36 -5.68 5.16
N ASP A 159 8.27 -5.49 6.12
CA ASP A 159 7.92 -5.31 7.54
C ASP A 159 7.07 -4.06 7.77
N LEU A 160 7.33 -2.97 7.02
CA LEU A 160 6.52 -1.76 7.07
C LEU A 160 5.11 -1.98 6.54
N LYS A 161 4.95 -2.71 5.42
CA LYS A 161 3.62 -3.06 4.88
C LYS A 161 2.84 -3.96 5.84
N GLU A 162 3.52 -4.90 6.49
CA GLU A 162 2.94 -5.73 7.56
C GLU A 162 2.45 -4.89 8.73
N PHE A 163 3.27 -3.93 9.18
CA PHE A 163 2.89 -3.01 10.24
C PHE A 163 1.67 -2.17 9.86
N THR A 164 1.65 -1.60 8.65
CA THR A 164 0.49 -0.85 8.14
C THR A 164 -0.77 -1.71 8.09
N TYR A 165 -0.67 -2.94 7.57
CA TYR A 165 -1.82 -3.85 7.51
C TYR A 165 -2.33 -4.23 8.91
N TRP A 166 -1.42 -4.42 9.87
CA TRP A 166 -1.76 -4.65 11.27
C TRP A 166 -2.49 -3.45 11.89
N LEU A 167 -2.05 -2.22 11.62
CA LEU A 167 -2.72 -0.99 12.07
C LEU A 167 -4.13 -0.88 11.48
N HIS A 168 -4.29 -1.19 10.20
CA HIS A 168 -5.61 -1.22 9.55
C HIS A 168 -6.57 -2.16 10.27
N LYS A 169 -6.15 -3.42 10.50
CA LYS A 169 -6.97 -4.41 11.21
C LYS A 169 -7.33 -3.93 12.61
N ARG A 170 -6.39 -3.34 13.34
CA ARG A 170 -6.65 -2.74 14.65
C ARG A 170 -7.68 -1.62 14.57
N ARG A 171 -7.54 -0.69 13.62
CA ARG A 171 -8.44 0.45 13.43
C ARG A 171 -9.87 0.00 13.12
N VAL A 172 -10.03 -0.95 12.20
CA VAL A 172 -11.34 -1.49 11.81
C VAL A 172 -12.02 -2.22 12.97
N ASN A 173 -11.25 -2.91 13.82
CA ASN A 173 -11.80 -3.64 14.97
C ASN A 173 -12.11 -2.73 16.18
N TYR A 174 -11.38 -1.62 16.34
CA TYR A 174 -11.49 -0.75 17.51
C TYR A 174 -12.51 0.37 17.34
N TRP A 175 -12.58 0.99 16.16
CA TRP A 175 -13.47 2.12 15.91
C TRP A 175 -14.87 1.69 15.50
N ASP A 176 -15.83 2.60 15.70
CA ASP A 176 -17.19 2.39 15.22
C ASP A 176 -17.25 2.41 13.67
N PRO A 177 -18.22 1.70 13.06
CA PRO A 177 -18.31 1.62 11.61
C PRO A 177 -18.47 2.97 10.88
N ALA A 178 -19.10 3.97 11.52
CA ALA A 178 -19.30 5.27 10.91
C ALA A 178 -17.98 6.03 10.81
N ARG A 179 -17.16 5.99 11.86
CA ARG A 179 -15.80 6.52 11.83
C ARG A 179 -14.93 5.80 10.81
N VAL A 180 -14.96 4.47 10.77
CA VAL A 180 -14.18 3.70 9.79
C VAL A 180 -14.54 4.12 8.36
N ALA A 181 -15.83 4.25 8.05
CA ALA A 181 -16.30 4.69 6.74
C ALA A 181 -15.87 6.13 6.41
N TYR A 182 -15.92 7.04 7.38
CA TYR A 182 -15.43 8.42 7.23
C TYR A 182 -13.93 8.46 6.91
N ASP A 183 -13.12 7.75 7.69
CA ASP A 183 -11.68 7.65 7.49
C ASP A 183 -11.33 7.04 6.13
N THR A 184 -12.04 5.97 5.73
CA THR A 184 -11.87 5.37 4.40
C THR A 184 -12.20 6.37 3.29
N ARG A 185 -13.25 7.18 3.44
CA ARG A 185 -13.56 8.24 2.47
C ARG A 185 -12.45 9.30 2.42
N LEU A 186 -11.91 9.70 3.56
CA LEU A 186 -10.79 10.64 3.62
C LEU A 186 -9.55 10.09 2.91
N ALA A 187 -9.22 8.82 3.14
CA ALA A 187 -8.13 8.12 2.47
C ALA A 187 -8.29 8.07 0.95
N ILE A 188 -9.49 7.74 0.46
CA ILE A 188 -9.80 7.68 -0.98
C ILE A 188 -9.60 9.05 -1.62
N LEU A 189 -10.12 10.12 -0.99
CA LEU A 189 -9.94 11.49 -1.50
C LEU A 189 -8.46 11.89 -1.54
N ARG A 190 -7.70 11.52 -0.50
CA ARG A 190 -6.26 11.80 -0.46
C ARG A 190 -5.50 11.04 -1.56
N LEU A 191 -5.79 9.76 -1.74
CA LEU A 191 -5.16 8.95 -2.77
C LEU A 191 -5.48 9.47 -4.18
N ALA A 192 -6.72 9.92 -4.42
CA ALA A 192 -7.12 10.52 -5.68
C ALA A 192 -6.31 11.79 -5.99
N ALA A 193 -6.14 12.69 -5.01
CA ALA A 193 -5.35 13.90 -5.17
C ALA A 193 -3.86 13.61 -5.47
N LEU A 194 -3.29 12.59 -4.82
CA LEU A 194 -1.91 12.14 -5.11
C LEU A 194 -1.77 11.61 -6.54
N ARG A 195 -2.74 10.81 -6.99
CA ARG A 195 -2.74 10.25 -8.36
C ARG A 195 -2.88 11.34 -9.42
N GLU A 196 -3.72 12.34 -9.19
CA GLU A 196 -3.87 13.48 -10.08
C GLU A 196 -2.56 14.27 -10.18
N SER A 197 -1.92 14.57 -9.04
CA SER A 197 -0.62 15.24 -9.01
C SER A 197 0.46 14.43 -9.76
N ALA A 198 0.51 13.11 -9.57
CA ALA A 198 1.46 12.26 -10.28
C ALA A 198 1.20 12.27 -11.79
N TYR A 199 -0.06 12.12 -12.22
CA TYR A 199 -0.43 12.17 -13.63
C TYR A 199 -0.06 13.51 -14.29
N THR A 200 -0.28 14.63 -13.61
CA THR A 200 0.13 15.95 -14.14
C THR A 200 1.63 16.11 -14.29
N ALA A 201 2.43 15.55 -13.38
CA ALA A 201 3.89 15.58 -13.47
C ALA A 201 4.38 14.75 -14.67
N THR A 202 3.85 13.55 -14.85
CA THR A 202 4.22 12.63 -15.95
C THR A 202 3.70 13.06 -17.33
N SER A 203 2.67 13.91 -17.40
CA SER A 203 2.16 14.47 -18.66
C SER A 203 2.90 15.73 -19.11
N ALA A 204 3.68 16.34 -18.21
CA ALA A 204 4.49 17.53 -18.50
C ALA A 204 5.90 17.18 -19.03
N GLU A 205 6.27 15.90 -19.03
CA GLU A 205 7.53 15.31 -19.53
C GLU A 205 7.32 14.52 -20.84
#